data_AF-A0A7G1GZN3-F1
#
_entry.id   AF-A0A7G1GZN3-F1
#
_cell.length_a   1.000
_cell.length_b   1.000
_cell.length_c   1.000
_cell.angle_alpha   90.00
_cell.angle_beta   90.00
_cell.angle_gamma   90.00
#
_symmetry.space_group_name_H-M   'P 1'
#
loop_
_entity.id
_entity.type
_entity.pdbx_description
1 polymer ?
#
loop_
_entity_poly.entity_id
_entity_poly.type
_entity_poly.pdbx_seq_one_letter_code
_entity_poly.pdbx_strand_id
1 'polypeptide(L)'
;MKTREGAKKGLYIGAGAGLVLFAIIGLLPGSFIGGVIGLNIAGSIFGHPVGASLLPRMIVGASMVLGILIAGVVFVAGTSIIGWLIGSLVDTVRHAKAIGMEATAVKAK
;
A
#
# COMPACT_ATOMS: atom_id res chain seq x y z
N MET A 1 7.09 -14.67 23.27
CA MET A 1 6.76 -13.74 22.16
C MET A 1 5.26 -13.74 21.87
N LYS A 2 4.41 -13.17 22.76
CA LYS A 2 2.93 -13.30 22.68
C LYS A 2 2.21 -12.02 22.21
N THR A 3 2.95 -10.93 22.00
CA THR A 3 2.49 -9.57 21.62
C THR A 3 2.38 -9.31 20.11
N ARG A 4 2.28 -10.36 19.27
CA ARG A 4 2.32 -10.22 17.80
C ARG A 4 1.01 -10.58 17.07
N GLU A 5 -0.03 -11.00 17.78
CA GLU A 5 -1.28 -11.42 17.11
C GLU A 5 -2.07 -10.24 16.55
N GLY A 6 -2.24 -9.15 17.31
CA GLY A 6 -2.93 -7.95 16.83
C GLY A 6 -2.17 -7.26 15.71
N ALA A 7 -0.84 -7.21 15.82
CA ALA A 7 0.03 -6.67 14.77
C ALA A 7 -0.04 -7.48 13.45
N LYS A 8 -0.04 -8.82 13.52
CA LYS A 8 -0.19 -9.68 12.33
C LYS A 8 -1.58 -9.54 11.70
N LYS A 9 -2.64 -9.56 12.50
CA LYS A 9 -4.01 -9.39 12.00
C LYS A 9 -4.20 -8.01 11.37
N GLY A 10 -3.69 -6.96 12.01
CA GLY A 10 -3.70 -5.59 11.49
C GLY A 10 -2.96 -5.46 10.17
N LEU A 11 -1.81 -6.13 10.00
CA LEU A 11 -1.06 -6.18 8.74
C LEU A 11 -1.89 -6.79 7.60
N TYR A 12 -2.53 -7.95 7.83
CA TYR A 12 -3.34 -8.61 6.79
C TYR A 12 -4.60 -7.81 6.43
N ILE A 13 -5.27 -7.22 7.42
CA ILE A 13 -6.43 -6.36 7.19
C ILE A 13 -6.02 -5.10 6.43
N GLY A 14 -4.89 -4.50 6.81
CA GLY A 14 -4.30 -3.36 6.12
C GLY A 14 -3.95 -3.68 4.67
N ALA A 15 -3.33 -4.84 4.41
CA ALA A 15 -3.00 -5.30 3.05
C ALA A 15 -4.26 -5.49 2.19
N GLY A 16 -5.28 -6.17 2.74
CA GLY A 16 -6.56 -6.39 2.05
C GLY A 16 -7.28 -5.08 1.74
N ALA A 17 -7.37 -4.17 2.72
CA ALA A 17 -7.97 -2.85 2.54
C ALA A 17 -7.20 -2.02 1.49
N GLY A 18 -5.87 -2.08 1.50
CA GLY A 18 -5.02 -1.43 0.52
C GLY A 18 -5.21 -1.95 -0.89
N LEU A 19 -5.38 -3.26 -1.05
CA LEU A 19 -5.63 -3.86 -2.36
C LEU A 19 -6.97 -3.41 -2.95
N VAL A 20 -8.02 -3.33 -2.12
CA VAL A 20 -9.34 -2.83 -2.54
C VAL A 20 -9.26 -1.35 -2.89
N LEU A 21 -8.59 -0.54 -2.05
CA LEU A 21 -8.43 0.89 -2.28
C LEU A 21 -7.61 1.17 -3.54
N PHE A 22 -6.58 0.36 -3.79
CA PHE A 22 -5.82 0.36 -5.03
C PHE A 22 -6.71 0.05 -6.24
N ALA A 23 -7.53 -0.99 -6.19
CA ALA A 23 -8.39 -1.36 -7.31
C ALA A 23 -9.40 -0.26 -7.68
N ILE A 24 -9.99 0.41 -6.67
CA ILE A 24 -11.01 1.45 -6.89
C ILE A 24 -10.38 2.78 -7.30
N ILE A 25 -9.30 3.19 -6.62
CA ILE A 25 -8.78 4.56 -6.72
C ILE A 25 -7.36 4.59 -7.22
N GLY A 26 -6.50 3.62 -6.90
CA GLY A 26 -5.07 3.66 -7.22
C GLY A 26 -4.72 3.19 -8.64
N LEU A 27 -5.52 2.30 -9.23
CA LEU A 27 -5.23 1.66 -10.51
C LEU A 27 -5.24 2.68 -11.66
N LEU A 28 -6.26 3.55 -11.67
CA LEU A 28 -6.42 4.58 -12.68
C LEU A 28 -5.27 5.62 -12.64
N PRO A 29 -5.03 6.37 -11.55
CA PRO A 29 -3.94 7.35 -11.49
C PRO A 29 -2.56 6.69 -11.67
N GLY A 30 -2.34 5.47 -11.20
CA GLY A 30 -1.10 4.73 -11.46
C GLY A 30 -0.85 4.49 -12.94
N SER A 31 -1.90 4.06 -13.67
CA SER A 31 -1.84 3.90 -15.13
C SER A 31 -1.60 5.23 -15.84
N PHE A 32 -2.30 6.29 -15.44
CA PHE A 32 -2.16 7.61 -16.06
C PHE A 32 -0.76 8.21 -15.86
N ILE A 33 -0.22 8.17 -14.64
CA ILE A 33 1.13 8.64 -14.34
C ILE A 33 2.16 7.83 -15.13
N GLY A 34 2.03 6.50 -15.14
CA GLY A 34 2.88 5.61 -15.93
C GLY A 34 2.83 5.94 -17.43
N GLY A 35 1.64 6.25 -17.95
CA GLY A 35 1.44 6.66 -19.34
C GLY A 35 2.11 7.98 -19.69
N VAL A 36 1.96 9.01 -18.85
CA VAL A 36 2.60 10.33 -19.06
C VAL A 36 4.12 10.20 -19.02
N ILE A 37 4.67 9.44 -18.07
CA ILE A 37 6.12 9.17 -18.00
C ILE A 37 6.57 8.42 -19.26
N GLY A 38 5.82 7.41 -19.71
CA GLY A 38 6.12 6.69 -20.95
C GLY A 38 6.12 7.57 -22.19
N LEU A 39 5.18 8.50 -22.26
CA LEU A 39 5.09 9.45 -23.37
C LEU A 39 6.30 10.39 -23.38
N ASN A 40 6.77 10.79 -22.20
CA ASN A 40 7.97 11.60 -22.06
C ASN A 40 9.23 10.83 -22.47
N ILE A 41 9.35 9.56 -22.07
CA ILE A 41 10.46 8.68 -22.48
C ILE A 41 10.43 8.42 -23.99
N ALA A 42 9.27 8.11 -24.55
CA ALA A 42 9.14 7.89 -25.98
C ALA A 42 9.41 9.18 -26.77
N GLY A 43 8.98 10.33 -26.26
CA GLY A 43 9.26 11.63 -26.84
C GLY A 43 10.74 12.04 -26.79
N SER A 44 11.47 11.68 -25.74
CA SER A 44 12.90 11.96 -25.65
C SER A 44 13.75 11.11 -26.60
N ILE A 45 13.30 9.88 -26.91
CA ILE A 45 14.00 8.96 -27.83
C ILE A 45 13.60 9.21 -29.29
N PHE A 46 12.30 9.36 -29.58
CA PHE A 46 11.77 9.44 -30.95
C PHE A 46 11.45 10.86 -31.41
N GLY A 47 11.61 11.86 -30.54
CA GLY A 47 11.23 13.25 -30.79
C GLY A 47 9.74 13.51 -30.54
N HIS A 48 9.40 14.79 -30.37
CA HIS A 48 8.02 15.25 -30.27
C HIS A 48 7.56 15.85 -31.61
N PRO A 49 6.31 15.59 -32.06
CA PRO A 49 5.30 14.73 -31.45
C PRO A 49 5.61 13.23 -31.66
N VAL A 50 5.32 12.43 -30.63
CA VAL A 50 5.59 10.99 -30.67
C VAL A 50 4.66 10.35 -31.71
N GLY A 51 5.24 9.83 -32.79
CA GLY A 51 4.47 9.26 -33.89
C GLY A 51 3.61 8.08 -33.47
N ALA A 52 2.54 7.79 -34.22
CA ALA A 52 1.64 6.65 -34.00
C ALA A 52 2.27 5.28 -34.33
N SER A 53 3.59 5.18 -34.32
CA SER A 53 4.34 3.97 -34.61
C SER A 53 4.22 2.95 -33.45
N LEU A 54 4.46 1.68 -33.76
CA LEU A 54 4.26 0.58 -32.81
C LEU A 54 5.21 0.66 -31.60
N LEU A 55 6.47 1.05 -31.83
CA LEU A 55 7.54 1.14 -30.82
C LEU A 55 7.21 2.11 -29.67
N PRO A 56 6.85 3.38 -29.92
CA PRO A 56 6.40 4.31 -28.88
C PRO A 56 5.20 3.80 -28.07
N ARG A 57 4.24 3.15 -28.72
CA ARG A 57 3.05 2.60 -28.05
C ARG A 57 3.42 1.47 -27.10
N MET A 58 4.37 0.61 -27.47
CA MET A 58 4.86 -0.42 -26.56
C MET A 58 5.57 0.17 -25.34
N ILE A 59 6.35 1.24 -25.53
CA ILE A 59 7.04 1.92 -24.42
C ILE A 59 6.03 2.53 -23.44
N VAL A 60 5.03 3.24 -23.96
CA VAL A 60 3.96 3.83 -23.14
C VAL A 60 3.13 2.74 -22.46
N GLY A 61 2.81 1.65 -23.15
CA GLY A 61 2.10 0.52 -22.56
C GLY A 61 2.89 -0.13 -21.44
N ALA A 62 4.19 -0.35 -21.64
CA ALA A 62 5.08 -0.91 -20.62
C ALA A 62 5.19 0.02 -19.40
N SER A 63 5.30 1.32 -19.60
CA SER A 63 5.36 2.29 -18.50
C SER A 63 4.03 2.45 -17.76
N MET A 64 2.88 2.28 -18.43
CA MET A 64 1.58 2.20 -17.77
C MET A 64 1.51 1.01 -16.82
N VAL A 65 1.93 -0.18 -17.26
CA VAL A 65 1.98 -1.37 -16.41
C VAL A 65 2.92 -1.13 -15.22
N LEU A 66 4.08 -0.52 -15.47
CA LEU A 66 5.04 -0.17 -14.42
C LEU A 66 4.43 0.82 -13.40
N GLY A 67 3.69 1.82 -13.87
CA GLY A 67 2.96 2.76 -13.00
C GLY A 67 1.90 2.08 -12.12
N ILE A 68 1.15 1.12 -12.68
CA ILE A 68 0.19 0.30 -11.93
C ILE A 68 0.91 -0.53 -10.85
N LEU A 69 2.03 -1.16 -11.19
CA LEU A 69 2.81 -1.98 -10.24
C LEU A 69 3.33 -1.14 -9.07
N ILE A 70 3.89 0.04 -9.35
CA ILE A 70 4.38 0.95 -8.29
C ILE A 70 3.20 1.40 -7.42
N ALA A 71 2.09 1.82 -8.02
CA ALA A 71 0.91 2.24 -7.26
C ALA A 71 0.37 1.10 -6.39
N GLY A 72 0.34 -0.13 -6.89
CA GLY A 72 -0.08 -1.31 -6.14
C GLY A 72 0.80 -1.54 -4.92
N VAL A 73 2.12 -1.47 -5.08
CA VAL A 73 3.08 -1.60 -3.97
C VAL A 73 2.86 -0.48 -2.95
N VAL A 74 2.73 0.77 -3.38
CA VAL A 74 2.57 1.91 -2.47
C VAL A 74 1.28 1.79 -1.66
N PHE A 75 0.16 1.45 -2.30
CA PHE A 75 -1.12 1.30 -1.61
C PHE A 75 -1.10 0.10 -0.66
N VAL A 76 -0.72 -1.09 -1.14
CA VAL A 76 -0.75 -2.31 -0.32
C VAL A 76 0.27 -2.22 0.81
N ALA A 77 1.52 -1.86 0.53
CA ALA A 77 2.54 -1.74 1.58
C ALA A 77 2.23 -0.60 2.55
N GLY A 78 1.77 0.55 2.04
CA GLY A 78 1.41 1.70 2.86
C GLY A 78 0.30 1.38 3.85
N THR A 79 -0.82 0.83 3.38
CA THR A 79 -1.92 0.45 4.27
C THR A 79 -1.59 -0.74 5.15
N SER A 80 -0.73 -1.67 4.70
CA SER A 80 -0.22 -2.76 5.54
C SER A 80 0.56 -2.22 6.73
N ILE A 81 1.49 -1.30 6.49
CA ILE A 81 2.29 -0.66 7.55
C ILE A 81 1.38 0.08 8.53
N ILE A 82 0.41 0.85 8.02
CA ILE A 82 -0.58 1.55 8.86
C ILE A 82 -1.40 0.56 9.68
N GLY A 83 -1.91 -0.52 9.06
CA GLY A 83 -2.69 -1.56 9.74
C GLY A 83 -1.87 -2.30 10.81
N TRP A 84 -0.60 -2.57 10.54
CA TRP A 84 0.33 -3.14 11.51
C TRP A 84 0.59 -2.19 12.69
N LEU A 85 0.75 -0.89 12.42
CA LEU A 85 0.96 0.13 13.44
C LEU A 85 -0.25 0.22 14.37
N ILE A 86 -1.46 0.29 13.80
CA ILE A 86 -2.73 0.32 14.55
C ILE A 86 -2.88 -0.97 15.37
N GLY A 87 -2.65 -2.15 14.76
CA GLY A 87 -2.72 -3.43 15.47
C GLY A 87 -1.76 -3.53 16.65
N SER A 88 -0.55 -2.96 16.52
CA SER A 88 0.46 -2.92 17.58
C SER A 88 0.10 -1.96 18.72
N LEU A 89 -0.51 -0.82 18.40
CA LEU A 89 -1.03 0.13 19.40
C LEU A 89 -2.18 -0.50 20.20
N VAL A 90 -3.10 -1.19 19.54
CA VAL A 90 -4.23 -1.88 20.19
C VAL A 90 -3.76 -2.98 21.14
N ASP A 91 -2.76 -3.78 20.74
CA ASP A 91 -2.18 -4.81 21.61
C ASP A 91 -1.51 -4.18 22.85
N THR A 92 -0.78 -3.07 22.69
CA THR A 92 -0.13 -2.37 23.81
C THR A 92 -1.15 -1.85 24.83
N VAL A 93 -2.24 -1.22 24.35
CA VAL A 93 -3.31 -0.71 25.23
C VAL A 93 -4.06 -1.85 25.93
N ARG A 94 -4.34 -2.96 25.23
CA ARG A 94 -4.97 -4.14 25.83
C ARG A 94 -4.10 -4.78 26.90
N HIS A 95 -2.80 -4.90 26.67
CA HIS A 95 -1.87 -5.42 27.67
C HIS A 95 -1.79 -4.50 28.90
N ALA A 96 -1.71 -3.18 28.72
CA ALA A 96 -1.73 -2.24 29.84
C ALA A 96 -3.01 -2.34 30.68
N LYS A 97 -4.17 -2.51 30.03
CA LYS A 97 -5.46 -2.68 30.72
C LYS A 97 -5.54 -4.01 31.48
N ALA A 98 -5.01 -5.09 30.92
CA ALA A 98 -5.00 -6.40 31.58
C ALA A 98 -4.13 -6.40 32.86
N ILE A 99 -2.96 -5.77 32.82
CA ILE A 99 -2.05 -5.64 33.98
C ILE A 99 -2.72 -4.78 35.08
N GLY A 100 -3.42 -3.71 34.69
CA GLY A 100 -4.18 -2.88 35.62
C GLY A 100 -5.31 -3.63 36.33
N MET A 101 -6.01 -4.53 35.62
CA MET A 101 -7.06 -5.36 36.20
C MET A 101 -6.52 -6.42 37.17
N GLU A 102 -5.42 -7.10 36.85
CA GLU A 102 -4.76 -8.04 37.78
C GLU A 102 -4.27 -7.35 39.06
N ALA A 103 -3.72 -6.13 38.96
CA ALA A 103 -3.27 -5.36 40.12
C ALA A 103 -4.43 -4.97 41.06
N THR A 104 -5.60 -4.63 40.53
CA THR A 104 -6.81 -4.39 41.34
C THR A 104 -7.41 -5.68 41.93
N ALA A 105 -7.33 -6.81 41.22
CA ALA A 105 -7.84 -8.08 41.72
C ALA A 105 -6.99 -8.66 42.86
N VAL A 106 -5.67 -8.46 42.83
CA VAL A 106 -4.76 -8.84 43.93
C VAL A 106 -4.94 -7.95 45.15
N LYS A 107 -5.27 -6.67 44.98
CA LYS A 107 -5.53 -5.75 46.10
C LYS A 107 -6.87 -5.95 46.81
N ALA A 108 -7.79 -6.70 46.19
CA ALA A 108 -9.14 -6.96 46.71
C ALA A 108 -9.27 -8.33 47.42
N LYS A 109 -8.17 -9.08 47.55
CA LYS A 109 -8.09 -10.37 48.23
C LYS A 109 -7.21 -10.25 49.46
#